data_AF-E3MX31-F1
#
_entry.id   AF-E3MX31-F1
#
_cell.length_a   1.000
_cell.length_b   1.000
_cell.length_c   1.000
_cell.angle_alpha   90.00
_cell.angle_beta   90.00
_cell.angle_gamma   90.00
#
_symmetry.space_group_name_H-M   'P 1'
#
loop_
_entity.id
_entity.type
_entity.pdbx_description
1 polymer ?
#
loop_
_entity_poly.entity_id
_entity_poly.type
_entity_poly.pdbx_seq_one_letter_code
_entity_poly.pdbx_strand_id
1 'polypeptide(L)'
;MKISTVIVFLVVTCLFKTTSSLPPGCIVCTPLLTTPTTWEDLSELMRVACRRLKEAEDACNGIIDNANLTDSYPNMYPHIVNFRKILCKKYCGSEL
;
A
#
# COMPACT_ATOMS: atom_id res chain seq x y z
N MET A 1 -24.03 4.69 -43.18
CA MET A 1 -25.00 5.40 -42.33
C MET A 1 -24.94 4.77 -40.95
N LYS A 2 -24.37 5.50 -39.98
CA LYS A 2 -25.10 6.32 -38.99
C LYS A 2 -25.24 5.50 -37.70
N ILE A 3 -24.89 6.08 -36.55
CA ILE A 3 -24.89 5.50 -35.19
C ILE A 3 -23.57 4.84 -34.73
N SER A 4 -22.97 3.86 -35.45
CA SER A 4 -21.79 3.14 -34.90
C SER A 4 -20.58 4.02 -34.57
N THR A 5 -20.29 5.03 -35.40
CA THR A 5 -19.13 5.90 -35.19
C THR A 5 -19.28 6.82 -33.97
N VAL A 6 -20.52 7.15 -33.58
CA VAL A 6 -20.81 8.03 -32.42
C VAL A 6 -20.68 7.26 -31.10
N ILE A 7 -21.10 5.98 -31.09
CA ILE A 7 -20.99 5.11 -29.91
C ILE A 7 -19.53 4.83 -29.60
N VAL A 8 -18.70 4.54 -30.61
CA VAL A 8 -17.27 4.30 -30.40
C VAL A 8 -16.57 5.54 -29.85
N PHE A 9 -16.93 6.74 -30.31
CA PHE A 9 -16.37 7.99 -29.81
C PHE A 9 -16.79 8.30 -28.35
N LEU A 10 -17.99 7.88 -27.92
CA LEU A 10 -18.44 7.96 -26.53
C LEU A 10 -17.69 7.00 -25.59
N VAL A 11 -17.25 5.84 -26.09
CA VAL A 11 -16.43 4.89 -25.30
C VAL A 11 -15.02 5.43 -25.07
N VAL A 12 -14.43 6.10 -26.07
CA VAL A 12 -13.08 6.69 -25.96
C VAL A 12 -13.03 7.85 -24.96
N THR A 13 -14.14 8.55 -24.75
CA THR A 13 -14.24 9.67 -23.79
C THR A 13 -14.63 9.25 -22.37
N CYS A 14 -15.02 7.99 -22.13
CA CYS A 14 -15.26 7.47 -20.77
C CYS A 14 -13.99 7.00 -20.04
N LEU A 15 -12.86 6.85 -20.74
CA LEU A 15 -11.59 6.42 -20.13
C LEU A 15 -10.69 7.56 -19.67
N PHE A 16 -11.18 8.80 -19.72
CA PHE A 16 -10.70 9.88 -18.83
C PHE A 16 -11.04 9.52 -17.37
N LYS A 17 -10.45 8.43 -16.85
CA LYS A 17 -10.38 8.17 -15.42
C LYS A 17 -9.33 9.10 -14.85
N THR A 18 -9.77 10.29 -14.46
CA THR A 18 -9.21 11.02 -13.33
C THR A 18 -9.41 10.20 -12.06
N THR A 19 -8.63 9.13 -11.89
CA THR A 19 -8.24 8.71 -10.56
C THR A 19 -6.92 9.40 -10.31
N SER A 20 -6.91 10.41 -9.44
CA SER A 20 -5.69 10.81 -8.74
C SER A 20 -5.25 9.62 -7.87
N SER A 21 -4.81 8.54 -8.51
CA SER A 21 -4.12 7.45 -7.86
C SER A 21 -2.82 8.08 -7.41
N LEU A 22 -2.63 8.21 -6.10
CA LEU A 22 -1.30 8.45 -5.56
C LEU A 22 -0.32 7.56 -6.35
N PRO A 23 0.83 8.07 -6.82
CA PRO A 23 1.82 7.24 -7.48
C PRO A 23 2.01 5.96 -6.67
N PRO A 24 2.15 4.76 -7.28
CA PRO A 24 2.15 3.49 -6.56
C PRO A 24 3.11 3.45 -5.34
N GLY A 25 4.20 4.23 -5.36
CA GLY A 25 5.15 4.38 -4.24
C GLY A 25 4.72 5.32 -3.11
N CYS A 26 3.62 6.07 -3.27
CA CYS A 26 3.11 7.03 -2.29
C CYS A 26 2.05 6.48 -1.36
N ILE A 27 1.58 5.25 -1.59
CA ILE A 27 0.59 4.63 -0.70
C ILE A 27 1.14 4.52 0.73
N VAL A 28 2.43 4.17 0.89
CA VAL A 28 3.13 4.12 2.18
C VAL A 28 3.33 5.51 2.81
N CYS A 29 3.05 6.58 2.07
CA CYS A 29 3.18 7.96 2.51
C CYS A 29 1.85 8.57 2.94
N THR A 30 0.78 7.77 2.97
CA THR A 30 -0.51 8.25 3.46
C THR A 30 -0.48 8.35 5.00
N PRO A 31 -0.93 9.48 5.58
CA PRO A 31 -0.98 9.65 7.03
C PRO A 31 -1.97 8.68 7.70
N LEU A 32 -2.90 8.11 6.94
CA LEU A 32 -3.81 7.04 7.38
C LEU A 32 -3.09 5.73 7.68
N LEU A 33 -1.86 5.54 7.18
CA LEU A 33 -1.00 4.41 7.50
C LEU A 33 0.08 4.87 8.46
N THR A 34 -0.24 5.16 9.72
CA THR A 34 0.79 5.42 10.74
C THR A 34 1.70 4.21 10.87
N THR A 35 3.02 4.41 10.93
CA THR A 35 3.96 3.30 11.12
C THR A 35 3.75 2.72 12.53
N PRO A 36 3.34 1.46 12.66
CA PRO A 36 3.09 0.86 13.97
C PRO A 36 4.34 0.90 14.86
N THR A 37 4.17 1.14 16.16
CA THR A 37 5.30 1.28 17.11
C THR A 37 5.67 -0.04 17.79
N THR A 38 4.80 -1.04 17.67
CA THR A 38 5.00 -2.38 18.22
C THR A 38 4.94 -3.44 17.11
N TRP A 39 5.57 -4.60 17.36
CA TRP A 39 5.45 -5.75 16.47
C TRP A 39 4.00 -6.25 16.40
N GLU A 40 3.28 -6.22 17.52
CA GLU A 40 1.88 -6.65 17.61
C GLU A 40 1.00 -5.86 16.63
N ASP A 41 1.03 -4.54 16.71
CA ASP A 41 0.27 -3.65 15.82
C ASP A 41 0.66 -3.84 14.35
N LEU A 42 1.97 -4.02 14.06
CA LEU A 42 2.42 -4.28 12.70
C LEU A 42 1.92 -5.65 12.19
N SER A 43 1.99 -6.67 13.03
CA SER A 43 1.57 -8.02 12.67
C SER A 43 0.07 -8.06 12.35
N GLU A 44 -0.76 -7.34 13.09
CA GLU A 44 -2.19 -7.20 12.81
C GLU A 44 -2.43 -6.51 11.47
N LEU A 45 -1.75 -5.39 11.22
CA LEU A 45 -1.84 -4.67 9.95
C LEU A 45 -1.42 -5.55 8.76
N MET A 46 -0.37 -6.33 8.91
CA MET A 46 0.09 -7.25 7.86
C MET A 46 -0.90 -8.39 7.62
N ARG A 47 -1.57 -8.91 8.65
CA ARG A 47 -2.66 -9.90 8.47
C ARG A 47 -3.84 -9.31 7.70
N VAL A 48 -4.20 -8.06 7.96
CA VAL A 48 -5.22 -7.35 7.17
C VAL A 48 -4.79 -7.23 5.70
N ALA A 49 -3.50 -7.01 5.44
CA ALA A 49 -2.97 -7.03 4.08
C ALA A 49 -2.99 -8.44 3.46
N CYS A 50 -2.67 -9.50 4.22
CA CYS A 50 -2.71 -10.89 3.76
C CYS A 50 -4.11 -11.30 3.27
N ARG A 51 -5.19 -10.83 3.93
CA ARG A 51 -6.59 -11.07 3.48
C ARG A 51 -6.87 -10.61 2.05
N ARG A 52 -6.07 -9.68 1.52
CA ARG A 52 -6.22 -9.18 0.14
C ARG A 52 -5.55 -10.10 -0.89
N LEU A 53 -4.75 -11.07 -0.46
CA LEU A 53 -3.96 -11.97 -1.32
C LEU A 53 -4.71 -13.24 -1.74
N LYS A 54 -5.96 -13.44 -1.30
CA LYS A 54 -6.82 -14.56 -1.68
C LYS A 54 -6.12 -15.91 -1.46
N GLU A 55 -5.77 -16.62 -2.52
CA GLU A 55 -5.14 -17.95 -2.48
C GLU A 55 -3.80 -18.00 -1.71
N ALA A 56 -3.12 -16.85 -1.56
CA ALA A 56 -1.88 -16.76 -0.80
C ALA A 56 -2.06 -16.28 0.65
N GLU A 57 -3.30 -16.05 1.11
CA GLU A 57 -3.59 -15.57 2.46
C GLU A 57 -3.00 -16.47 3.55
N ASP A 58 -3.22 -17.78 3.47
CA ASP A 58 -2.78 -18.73 4.50
C ASP A 58 -1.25 -18.79 4.61
N ALA A 59 -0.56 -18.79 3.47
CA ALA A 59 0.91 -18.75 3.45
C ALA A 59 1.44 -17.43 4.01
N CYS A 60 0.80 -16.31 3.69
CA CYS A 60 1.15 -14.99 4.21
C CYS A 60 0.95 -14.89 5.73
N ASN A 61 -0.19 -15.38 6.24
CA ASN A 61 -0.47 -15.46 7.66
C ASN A 61 0.55 -16.35 8.38
N GLY A 62 0.88 -17.52 7.81
CA GLY A 62 1.88 -18.43 8.36
C GLY A 62 3.26 -17.79 8.53
N ILE A 63 3.69 -16.92 7.61
CA ILE A 63 4.94 -16.16 7.76
C ILE A 63 4.86 -15.21 8.96
N ILE A 64 3.76 -14.46 9.09
CA ILE A 64 3.57 -13.49 10.18
C ILE A 64 3.47 -14.20 11.54
N ASP A 65 2.71 -15.30 11.61
CA ASP A 65 2.53 -16.12 12.81
C ASP A 65 3.84 -16.68 13.36
N ASN A 66 4.81 -16.97 12.48
CA ASN A 66 6.10 -17.53 12.86
C ASN A 66 7.22 -16.49 12.99
N ALA A 67 6.97 -15.24 12.57
CA ALA A 67 7.88 -14.13 12.84
C ALA A 67 7.60 -13.60 14.25
N ASN A 68 8.45 -13.92 15.24
CA ASN A 68 8.41 -13.22 16.52
C ASN A 68 9.48 -12.13 16.53
N LEU A 69 9.08 -10.89 16.26
CA LEU A 69 9.97 -9.74 16.30
C LEU A 69 9.78 -8.86 17.53
N THR A 70 9.00 -9.27 18.53
CA THR A 70 8.66 -8.44 19.70
C THR A 70 9.89 -7.76 20.32
N ASP A 71 10.95 -8.52 20.56
CA ASP A 71 12.18 -7.98 21.18
C ASP A 71 13.05 -7.18 20.21
N SER A 72 12.97 -7.49 18.91
CA SER A 72 13.79 -6.85 17.87
C SER A 72 13.14 -5.60 17.29
N TYR A 73 11.82 -5.48 17.38
CA TYR A 73 11.03 -4.44 16.74
C TYR A 73 11.38 -3.02 17.22
N PRO A 74 11.61 -2.76 18.52
CA PRO A 74 12.05 -1.44 18.97
C PRO A 74 13.36 -0.99 18.30
N ASN A 75 14.27 -1.93 18.03
CA ASN A 75 15.53 -1.65 17.32
C ASN A 75 15.30 -1.45 15.81
N MET A 76 14.29 -2.12 15.22
CA MET A 76 13.94 -1.96 13.81
C MET A 76 13.15 -0.69 13.52
N TYR A 77 12.29 -0.26 14.45
CA TYR A 77 11.37 0.86 14.29
C TYR A 77 12.01 2.15 13.75
N PRO A 78 13.14 2.67 14.31
CA PRO A 78 13.76 3.88 13.76
C PRO A 78 14.22 3.71 12.31
N HIS A 79 14.67 2.51 11.92
CA HIS A 79 15.06 2.22 10.54
C HIS A 79 13.85 2.15 9.61
N ILE A 80 12.74 1.57 10.05
CA ILE A 80 11.47 1.53 9.30
C ILE A 80 10.96 2.95 9.04
N VAL A 81 10.95 3.80 10.09
CA VAL A 81 10.54 5.20 9.98
C VAL A 81 11.43 5.96 8.99
N ASN A 82 12.75 5.82 9.10
CA ASN A 82 13.68 6.50 8.19
C ASN A 82 13.55 5.99 6.74
N PHE A 83 13.38 4.68 6.56
CA PHE A 83 13.17 4.08 5.25
C PHE A 83 11.90 4.64 4.59
N ARG A 84 10.79 4.70 5.32
CA ARG A 84 9.55 5.33 4.87
C ARG A 84 9.77 6.78 4.46
N LYS A 85 10.45 7.58 5.30
CA LYS A 85 10.77 8.98 5.01
C LYS A 85 11.53 9.14 3.69
N ILE A 86 12.55 8.31 3.45
CA ILE A 86 13.34 8.32 2.22
C ILE A 86 12.46 7.97 1.00
N LEU A 87 11.62 6.93 1.11
CA LEU A 87 10.69 6.56 0.04
C LEU A 87 9.71 7.69 -0.27
N CYS A 88 9.12 8.31 0.74
CA CYS A 88 8.15 9.39 0.55
C CYS A 88 8.77 10.62 -0.11
N LYS A 89 9.96 11.00 0.32
CA LYS A 89 10.72 12.06 -0.34
C LYS A 89 10.98 11.74 -1.82
N LYS A 90 11.38 10.50 -2.12
CA LYS A 90 11.76 10.07 -3.47
C LYS A 90 10.56 9.95 -4.42
N TYR A 91 9.47 9.36 -3.97
CA TYR A 91 8.33 9.02 -4.83
C TYR A 91 7.19 10.05 -4.78
N CYS A 92 7.14 10.91 -3.75
CA CYS A 92 6.00 11.79 -3.46
C CYS A 92 6.37 13.26 -3.24
N GLY A 93 7.67 13.60 -3.25
CA GLY A 93 8.14 14.98 -3.07
C GLY A 93 7.81 15.60 -1.71
N SER A 94 7.40 14.79 -0.73
CA SER A 94 7.01 15.24 0.62
C SER A 94 7.71 14.39 1.68
N GLU A 95 8.17 15.04 2.75
CA GLU A 95 8.52 14.36 3.99
C GLU A 95 7.24 14.30 4.84
N LEU A 96 6.89 13.10 5.33
CA LEU A 96 5.83 12.93 6.34
C LEU A 96 6.30 13.42 7.70
#